data_AF-A0A7V9LC36-F1
#
_entry.id   AF-A0A7V9LC36-F1
#
_cell.length_a   1.000
_cell.length_b   1.000
_cell.length_c   1.000
_cell.angle_alpha   90.00
_cell.angle_beta   90.00
_cell.angle_gamma   90.00
#
_symmetry.space_group_name_H-M   'P 1'
#
loop_
_entity.id
_entity.type
_entity.pdbx_description
1 polymer ?
#
loop_
_entity_poly.entity_id
_entity_poly.type
_entity_poly.pdbx_seq_one_letter_code
_entity_poly.pdbx_strand_id
1 'polypeptide(L)'
;MQAAACNFCGKQLTVDQVLYTADARVACRDCNAKVDLVQTDMKVGHNIRNASFYAIGAAGLSFIFNPIFLVTISSMISAIYSLTAVNRRGDERFTQHIQKDKGAIYACAIIALVINAIVIILIFIAISQVSSQPKHYGEFEYR
;
A
#
# COMPACT_ATOMS: atom_id res chain seq x y z
N MET A 1 -2.20 38.26 -29.44
CA MET A 1 -2.37 36.91 -30.01
C MET A 1 -3.01 36.04 -28.94
N GLN A 2 -4.30 35.73 -29.08
CA GLN A 2 -5.02 34.79 -28.19
C GLN A 2 -4.79 33.38 -28.72
N ALA A 3 -4.38 32.46 -27.84
CA ALA A 3 -3.92 31.13 -28.25
C ALA A 3 -5.02 30.08 -28.11
N ALA A 4 -5.75 30.10 -26.99
CA ALA A 4 -6.82 29.15 -26.66
C ALA A 4 -7.60 29.60 -25.42
N ALA A 5 -8.75 28.97 -25.15
CA ALA A 5 -9.45 29.09 -23.87
C ALA A 5 -9.14 27.88 -22.99
N CYS A 6 -9.10 28.07 -21.66
CA CYS A 6 -8.99 26.99 -20.69
C CYS A 6 -10.23 26.10 -20.76
N ASN A 7 -10.05 24.79 -20.95
CA ASN A 7 -11.16 23.83 -21.05
C ASN A 7 -11.94 23.65 -19.74
N PHE A 8 -11.42 24.14 -18.61
CA PHE A 8 -12.01 23.92 -17.28
C PHE A 8 -12.72 25.15 -16.72
N CYS A 9 -12.18 26.35 -16.96
CA CYS A 9 -12.75 27.61 -16.44
C CYS A 9 -13.16 28.60 -17.52
N GLY A 10 -12.95 28.28 -18.80
CA GLY A 10 -13.28 29.14 -19.94
C GLY A 10 -12.42 30.40 -20.07
N LYS A 11 -11.45 30.61 -19.17
CA LYS A 11 -10.56 31.77 -19.20
C LYS A 11 -9.74 31.78 -20.51
N GLN A 12 -9.72 32.91 -21.20
CA GLN A 12 -8.86 33.09 -22.36
C GLN A 12 -7.39 33.15 -21.95
N LEU A 13 -6.55 32.41 -22.67
CA LEU A 13 -5.13 32.26 -22.40
C LEU A 13 -4.30 32.86 -23.53
N THR A 14 -3.24 33.56 -23.15
CA THR A 14 -2.14 33.95 -24.02
C THR A 14 -1.19 32.76 -24.23
N VAL A 15 -0.40 32.78 -25.31
CA VAL A 15 0.46 31.65 -25.73
C VAL A 15 1.39 31.16 -24.61
N ASP A 16 1.88 32.08 -23.78
CA ASP A 16 2.75 31.84 -22.63
C ASP A 16 2.05 31.22 -21.40
N GLN A 17 0.72 31.26 -21.36
CA GLN A 17 -0.10 30.78 -20.25
C GLN A 17 -0.78 29.42 -20.53
N VAL A 18 -0.63 28.91 -21.76
CA VAL A 18 -1.19 27.62 -22.17
C VAL A 18 -0.37 26.50 -21.50
N LEU A 19 -1.01 25.78 -20.59
CA LEU A 19 -0.50 24.53 -20.05
C LEU A 19 -1.35 23.37 -20.60
N TYR A 20 -0.72 22.21 -20.75
CA TYR A 20 -1.40 20.99 -21.14
C TYR A 20 -1.46 20.04 -19.95
N THR A 21 -2.64 19.47 -19.70
CA THR A 21 -2.79 18.36 -18.76
C THR A 21 -2.22 17.08 -19.35
N ALA A 22 -2.11 16.02 -18.54
CA ALA A 22 -1.69 14.68 -19.01
C ALA A 22 -2.56 14.12 -20.15
N ASP A 23 -3.81 14.57 -20.26
CA ASP A 23 -4.75 14.19 -21.33
C ASP A 23 -4.72 15.14 -22.55
N ALA A 24 -3.64 15.93 -22.68
CA ALA A 24 -3.45 16.95 -23.71
C ALA A 24 -4.57 18.01 -23.78
N ARG A 25 -5.27 18.28 -22.67
CA ARG A 25 -6.28 19.35 -22.59
C ARG A 25 -5.64 20.68 -22.22
N VAL A 26 -6.08 21.76 -22.85
CA VAL A 26 -5.62 23.12 -22.54
C VAL A 26 -6.17 23.55 -21.18
N ALA A 27 -5.28 23.94 -20.27
CA ALA A 27 -5.59 24.41 -18.94
C ALA A 27 -4.83 25.70 -18.61
N CYS A 28 -5.44 26.55 -17.78
CA CYS A 28 -4.71 27.63 -17.12
C CYS A 28 -3.87 27.08 -15.96
N ARG A 29 -2.92 27.87 -15.46
CA ARG A 29 -2.04 27.48 -14.33
C ARG A 29 -2.82 26.96 -13.11
N ASP A 30 -3.89 27.65 -12.73
CA ASP A 30 -4.68 27.28 -11.55
C ASP A 30 -5.49 25.98 -11.78
N CYS A 31 -6.05 25.81 -12.97
CA CYS A 31 -6.79 24.60 -13.32
C CYS A 31 -5.86 23.40 -13.50
N ASN A 32 -4.68 23.60 -14.08
CA ASN A 32 -3.69 22.54 -14.25
C ASN A 32 -3.22 22.02 -12.89
N ALA A 33 -2.89 22.93 -11.96
CA ALA A 33 -2.51 22.56 -10.59
C ALA A 33 -3.63 21.78 -9.87
N LYS A 34 -4.91 22.18 -10.04
CA LYS A 34 -6.04 21.46 -9.46
C LYS A 34 -6.21 20.06 -10.04
N VAL A 35 -6.08 19.91 -11.37
CA VAL A 35 -6.18 18.61 -12.04
C VAL A 35 -5.05 17.68 -11.61
N ASP A 36 -3.83 18.20 -11.53
CA ASP A 36 -2.65 17.44 -11.13
C ASP A 36 -2.75 16.93 -9.67
N LEU A 37 -3.28 17.77 -8.77
CA LEU A 37 -3.60 17.36 -7.39
C LEU A 37 -4.63 16.22 -7.37
N VAL A 38 -5.73 16.33 -8.12
CA VAL A 38 -6.76 15.28 -8.16
C VAL A 38 -6.19 13.97 -8.73
N GLN A 39 -5.41 14.02 -9.81
CA GLN A 39 -4.78 12.83 -10.37
C GLN A 39 -3.80 12.17 -9.41
N THR A 40 -3.03 12.98 -8.67
CA THR A 40 -2.11 12.49 -7.65
C THR A 40 -2.88 11.82 -6.51
N ASP A 41 -3.95 12.43 -6.01
CA ASP A 41 -4.79 11.89 -4.95
C ASP A 41 -5.40 10.52 -5.37
N MET A 42 -5.86 10.41 -6.62
CA MET A 42 -6.39 9.16 -7.18
C MET A 42 -5.33 8.05 -7.26
N LYS A 43 -4.11 8.37 -7.71
CA LYS A 43 -3.00 7.40 -7.77
C LYS A 43 -2.63 6.89 -6.39
N VAL A 44 -2.56 7.79 -5.40
CA VAL A 44 -2.31 7.41 -4.00
C VAL A 44 -3.41 6.47 -3.49
N GLY A 45 -4.68 6.77 -3.78
CA GLY A 45 -5.79 5.90 -3.39
C GLY A 45 -5.74 4.50 -4.01
N HIS A 46 -5.38 4.41 -5.29
CA HIS A 46 -5.20 3.13 -5.96
C HIS A 46 -4.03 2.32 -5.38
N ASN A 47 -2.92 2.98 -5.04
CA ASN A 47 -1.78 2.34 -4.41
C ASN A 47 -2.12 1.78 -3.01
N ILE A 48 -2.89 2.51 -2.20
CA ILE A 48 -3.36 2.04 -0.89
C ILE A 48 -4.24 0.79 -1.05
N ARG A 49 -5.16 0.83 -2.01
CA ARG A 49 -6.02 -0.32 -2.33
C ARG A 49 -5.18 -1.54 -2.71
N ASN A 50 -4.26 -1.38 -3.66
CA ASN A 50 -3.40 -2.47 -4.11
C ASN A 50 -2.49 -3.00 -3.00
N ALA A 51 -1.97 -2.13 -2.13
CA ALA A 51 -1.18 -2.55 -0.97
C ALA A 51 -1.98 -3.43 -0.01
N SER A 52 -3.27 -3.15 0.21
CA SER A 52 -4.12 -3.99 1.08
C SER A 52 -4.41 -5.38 0.48
N PHE A 53 -4.62 -5.46 -0.84
CA PHE A 53 -4.79 -6.75 -1.54
C PHE A 53 -3.47 -7.53 -1.60
N TYR A 54 -2.35 -6.84 -1.81
CA TYR A 54 -1.02 -7.45 -1.73
C TYR A 54 -0.75 -7.98 -0.33
N ALA A 55 -1.12 -7.23 0.72
CA ALA A 55 -0.92 -7.65 2.11
C ALA A 55 -1.62 -8.98 2.41
N ILE A 56 -2.90 -9.13 2.04
CA ILE A 56 -3.63 -10.38 2.28
C ILE A 56 -3.11 -11.53 1.41
N GLY A 57 -2.75 -11.28 0.15
CA GLY A 57 -2.17 -12.28 -0.74
C GLY A 57 -0.81 -12.78 -0.23
N ALA A 58 0.07 -11.86 0.18
CA ALA A 58 1.36 -12.18 0.77
C ALA A 58 1.21 -12.89 2.13
N ALA A 59 0.24 -12.48 2.96
CA ALA A 59 -0.07 -13.16 4.22
C ALA A 59 -0.47 -14.62 3.97
N GLY A 60 -1.32 -14.90 2.98
CA GLY A 60 -1.67 -16.26 2.57
C GLY A 60 -0.46 -17.04 2.05
N LEU A 61 0.38 -16.42 1.22
CA LEU A 61 1.58 -17.06 0.68
C LEU A 61 2.59 -17.41 1.78
N SER A 62 2.64 -16.62 2.87
CA SER A 62 3.57 -16.84 3.99
C SER A 62 3.36 -18.16 4.74
N PHE A 63 2.21 -18.84 4.58
CA PHE A 63 2.03 -20.19 5.09
C PHE A 63 2.74 -21.26 4.27
N ILE A 64 2.87 -21.04 2.96
CA ILE A 64 3.41 -22.02 2.01
C ILE A 64 4.90 -21.79 1.80
N PHE A 65 5.30 -20.53 1.67
CA PHE A 65 6.66 -20.14 1.32
C PHE A 65 7.05 -18.86 2.04
N ASN A 66 7.91 -19.00 3.05
CA ASN A 66 8.36 -17.87 3.87
C ASN A 66 9.87 -17.95 4.16
N PRO A 67 10.71 -17.72 3.14
CA PRO A 67 12.15 -17.68 3.35
C PRO A 67 12.49 -16.53 4.31
N ILE A 68 13.00 -16.89 5.49
CA ILE A 68 13.57 -15.94 6.47
C ILE A 68 12.57 -14.81 6.83
N PHE A 69 11.28 -15.12 6.94
CA PHE A 69 10.21 -14.17 7.32
C PHE A 69 9.98 -12.98 6.37
N LEU A 70 10.64 -12.92 5.21
CA LEU A 70 10.56 -11.75 4.32
C LEU A 70 9.13 -11.48 3.83
N VAL A 71 8.35 -12.53 3.60
CA VAL A 71 6.97 -12.43 3.11
C VAL A 71 6.02 -11.95 4.22
N THR A 72 6.23 -12.41 5.46
CA THR A 72 5.48 -11.94 6.63
C THR A 72 5.79 -10.48 6.94
N ILE A 73 7.06 -10.08 6.86
CA ILE A 73 7.48 -8.69 7.12
C ILE A 73 6.91 -7.75 6.04
N SER A 74 7.00 -8.11 4.76
CA SER A 74 6.47 -7.27 3.67
C SER A 74 4.94 -7.15 3.73
N SER A 75 4.25 -8.24 4.09
CA SER A 75 2.81 -8.25 4.32
C SER A 75 2.42 -7.35 5.50
N MET A 76 3.12 -7.44 6.63
CA MET A 76 2.88 -6.58 7.80
C MET A 76 3.07 -5.10 7.48
N ILE A 77 4.16 -4.73 6.80
CA ILE A 77 4.42 -3.33 6.43
C ILE A 77 3.30 -2.80 5.54
N SER A 78 2.87 -3.60 4.57
CA SER A 78 1.79 -3.24 3.64
C SER A 78 0.44 -3.11 4.36
N ALA A 79 0.13 -4.01 5.30
CA ALA A 79 -1.07 -3.94 6.13
C ALA A 79 -1.08 -2.68 7.02
N ILE A 80 0.03 -2.41 7.72
CA ILE A 80 0.17 -1.22 8.58
C ILE A 80 0.05 0.05 7.74
N TYR A 81 0.77 0.14 6.62
CA TYR A 81 0.70 1.29 5.72
C TYR A 81 -0.75 1.57 5.28
N SER A 82 -1.49 0.53 4.87
CA SER A 82 -2.88 0.68 4.46
C SER A 82 -3.79 1.16 5.60
N LEU A 83 -3.60 0.65 6.82
CA LEU A 83 -4.38 1.07 8.00
C LEU A 83 -4.06 2.51 8.41
N THR A 84 -2.78 2.88 8.44
CA THR A 84 -2.36 4.25 8.77
C THR A 84 -2.87 5.24 7.73
N ALA A 85 -2.83 4.88 6.45
CA ALA A 85 -3.33 5.72 5.36
C ALA A 85 -4.85 5.94 5.45
N VAL A 86 -5.62 4.90 5.82
CA VAL A 86 -7.08 5.01 5.98
C VAL A 86 -7.47 5.76 7.27
N ASN A 87 -6.67 5.66 8.34
CA ASN A 87 -6.96 6.26 9.65
C ASN A 87 -6.40 7.68 9.84
N ARG A 88 -5.62 8.24 8.91
CA ARG A 88 -5.19 9.65 8.97
C ARG A 88 -6.41 10.58 8.84
N ARG A 89 -6.92 11.05 9.98
CA ARG A 89 -8.14 11.87 10.15
C ARG A 89 -8.04 13.33 9.62
N GLY A 90 -7.04 13.68 8.82
CA GLY A 90 -6.87 15.05 8.27
C GLY A 90 -6.94 15.13 6.75
N ASP A 91 -6.97 13.98 6.06
CA ASP A 91 -6.74 13.85 4.63
C ASP A 91 -8.03 13.45 3.89
N GLU A 92 -9.13 14.17 4.19
CA GLU A 92 -10.46 13.87 3.64
C GLU A 92 -10.47 13.79 2.11
N ARG A 93 -9.61 14.59 1.47
CA ARG A 93 -9.41 14.69 0.01
C ARG A 93 -9.03 13.36 -0.66
N PHE A 94 -8.16 12.59 -0.02
CA PHE A 94 -7.74 11.27 -0.50
C PHE A 94 -8.81 10.22 -0.22
N THR A 95 -9.44 10.32 0.95
CA THR A 95 -10.45 9.34 1.36
C THR A 95 -11.74 9.40 0.56
N GLN A 96 -12.06 10.50 -0.11
CA GLN A 96 -13.20 10.58 -1.03
C GLN A 96 -13.09 9.59 -2.19
N HIS A 97 -11.88 9.38 -2.71
CA HIS A 97 -11.62 8.46 -3.81
C HIS A 97 -11.58 6.98 -3.38
N ILE A 98 -11.47 6.73 -2.07
CA ILE A 98 -11.37 5.39 -1.48
C ILE A 98 -12.64 5.03 -0.68
N GLN A 99 -13.57 5.96 -0.47
CA GLN A 99 -14.67 5.85 0.49
C GLN A 99 -15.53 4.58 0.31
N LYS A 100 -15.78 4.17 -0.94
CA LYS A 100 -16.53 2.95 -1.27
C LYS A 100 -15.77 1.67 -0.93
N ASP A 101 -14.43 1.69 -1.07
CA ASP A 101 -13.55 0.54 -0.86
C ASP A 101 -12.96 0.49 0.55
N LYS A 102 -13.17 1.53 1.38
CA LYS A 102 -12.62 1.63 2.75
C LYS A 102 -12.89 0.38 3.58
N GLY A 103 -14.12 -0.14 3.53
CA GLY A 103 -14.51 -1.34 4.28
C GLY A 103 -13.70 -2.57 3.85
N ALA A 104 -13.52 -2.76 2.53
CA ALA A 104 -12.75 -3.87 1.99
C ALA A 104 -11.25 -3.74 2.34
N ILE A 105 -10.67 -2.54 2.18
CA ILE A 105 -9.26 -2.27 2.52
C ILE A 105 -9.00 -2.54 4.01
N TYR A 106 -9.90 -2.05 4.88
CA TYR A 106 -9.79 -2.25 6.32
C TYR A 106 -9.92 -3.72 6.71
N ALA A 107 -10.91 -4.44 6.13
CA ALA A 107 -11.08 -5.87 6.35
C ALA A 107 -9.86 -6.67 5.88
N CYS A 108 -9.37 -6.42 4.65
CA CYS A 108 -8.19 -7.11 4.12
C CYS A 108 -6.93 -6.86 4.96
N ALA A 109 -6.72 -5.63 5.41
CA ALA A 109 -5.57 -5.30 6.24
C ALA A 109 -5.63 -5.96 7.63
N ILE A 110 -6.80 -5.99 8.27
CA ILE A 110 -6.99 -6.68 9.55
C ILE A 110 -6.79 -8.19 9.38
N ILE A 111 -7.40 -8.79 8.36
CA ILE A 111 -7.26 -10.23 8.10
C ILE A 111 -5.79 -10.58 7.86
N ALA A 112 -5.06 -9.77 7.08
CA ALA A 112 -3.63 -9.95 6.86
C ALA A 112 -2.82 -9.89 8.17
N LEU A 113 -3.13 -8.94 9.08
CA LEU A 113 -2.48 -8.86 10.38
C LEU A 113 -2.76 -10.09 11.25
N VAL A 114 -4.01 -10.56 11.28
CA VAL A 114 -4.39 -11.76 12.04
C VAL A 114 -3.66 -12.98 11.51
N ILE A 115 -3.61 -13.16 10.19
CA ILE A 115 -2.89 -14.25 9.55
C ILE A 115 -1.40 -14.19 9.92
N ASN A 116 -0.76 -13.03 9.76
CA ASN A 116 0.66 -12.89 10.09
C ASN A 116 0.93 -13.17 11.58
N ALA A 117 0.03 -12.76 12.48
CA ALA A 117 0.15 -13.08 13.91
C ALA A 117 0.12 -14.59 14.17
N ILE A 118 -0.80 -15.32 13.51
CA ILE A 118 -0.87 -16.79 13.60
C ILE A 118 0.42 -17.43 13.07
N VAL A 119 0.92 -16.98 11.91
CA VAL A 119 2.17 -17.49 11.32
C VAL A 119 3.35 -17.29 12.27
N ILE A 120 3.47 -16.11 12.89
CA ILE A 120 4.52 -15.82 13.88
C ILE A 120 4.43 -16.77 15.07
N ILE A 121 3.22 -16.99 15.63
CA ILE A 121 3.00 -17.90 16.76
C ILE A 121 3.39 -19.34 16.40
N LEU A 122 2.94 -19.85 15.25
CA LEU A 122 3.24 -21.21 14.80
C LEU A 122 4.74 -21.45 14.65
N ILE A 123 5.47 -20.45 14.13
CA ILE A 123 6.91 -20.56 13.97
C ILE A 123 7.63 -20.51 15.33
N PHE A 124 7.19 -19.66 16.26
CA PHE A 124 7.72 -19.64 17.61
C PHE A 124 7.57 -21.00 18.30
N ILE A 125 6.41 -21.64 18.14
CA ILE A 125 6.18 -23.00 18.63
C ILE A 125 7.16 -23.97 17.97
N ALA A 126 7.30 -23.95 16.65
CA ALA A 126 8.22 -24.84 15.94
C ALA A 126 9.68 -24.69 16.40
N ILE A 127 10.16 -23.45 16.60
CA ILE A 127 11.52 -23.18 17.11
C ILE A 127 11.69 -23.71 18.53
N SER A 128 10.69 -23.53 19.40
CA SER A 128 10.74 -24.04 20.77
C SER A 128 10.88 -25.57 20.83
N GLN A 129 10.21 -26.28 19.92
CA GLN A 129 10.30 -27.75 19.82
C GLN A 129 11.70 -28.20 19.39
N VAL A 130 12.31 -27.50 18.42
CA VAL A 130 13.68 -27.80 17.98
C VAL A 130 14.70 -27.54 19.09
N SER A 131 14.54 -26.47 19.86
CA SER A 131 15.44 -26.14 20.97
C SER A 131 15.38 -27.15 22.13
N SER A 132 14.27 -27.88 22.24
CA SER A 132 14.04 -28.86 23.31
C SER A 132 14.65 -30.24 23.01
N GLN A 133 15.19 -30.44 21.80
CA GLN A 133 15.86 -31.70 21.47
C GLN A 133 17.18 -31.79 22.26
N PRO A 134 17.36 -32.84 23.09
CA PRO A 134 18.60 -33.01 23.83
C PRO A 134 19.73 -33.16 22.81
N LYS A 135 20.74 -32.27 22.91
CA LYS A 135 21.94 -32.39 22.10
C LYS A 135 22.63 -33.68 22.51
N HIS A 136 22.46 -34.75 21.72
CA HIS A 136 23.34 -35.90 21.76
C HIS A 136 24.72 -35.44 21.28
N TYR A 137 25.48 -34.81 22.18
CA TYR A 137 26.91 -34.65 22.03
C TYR A 137 27.49 -36.05 22.11
N GLY A 138 27.76 -36.63 20.94
CA GLY A 138 28.43 -37.90 20.83
C GLY A 138 29.74 -37.84 21.62
N GLU A 139 29.88 -38.76 22.55
CA GLU A 139 31.18 -39.19 23.06
C GLU A 139 32.00 -39.66 21.85
N PHE A 140 32.77 -38.75 21.25
CA PHE A 140 33.92 -39.13 20.45
C PHE A 140 34.98 -39.62 21.43
N GLU A 141 34.82 -40.88 21.84
CA GLU A 141 35.82 -41.63 22.57
C GLU A 141 37.01 -41.82 21.62
N TYR A 142 38.08 -41.07 21.89
CA TYR A 142 39.36 -41.22 21.21
C TYR A 142 39.90 -42.63 21.49
N ARG A 143 39.80 -43.53 20.50
CA ARG A 143 40.59 -44.75 20.41
C ARG A 143 41.16 -44.92 19.01
#